data_AF-J8Q1V1-F1
#
_entry.id   AF-J8Q1V1-F1
#
_cell.length_a   1.000
_cell.length_b   1.000
_cell.length_c   1.000
_cell.angle_alpha   90.00
_cell.angle_beta   90.00
_cell.angle_gamma   90.00
#
_symmetry.space_group_name_H-M   'P 1'
#
loop_
_entity.id
_entity.type
_entity.pdbx_description
1 polymer ?
#
loop_
_entity_poly.entity_id
_entity_poly.type
_entity_poly.pdbx_seq_one_letter_code
_entity_poly.pdbx_strand_id
1 'polypeptide(L)'
;MCDNTMSTKGLPYKLSGSSKITTVLKNDLLILRNNCISTLNISRSKVDSITCIDTWLNYANGLLIYRYGAGSVEAVVEEEIAMVLVNVATFYQDVGIETLHRAYESSQPSNNLWTTSGTYLKRGLGLICFFRAISQMNAANEAKNMQILNLTNQLSLEFQLLQQLGIVILALSKLRAKVSKNAIADLEPEQLKELGASSVFYAKLCIGSYNTALQCQGGRIVDGLLLNFLQSLIYLFLSISQYNIDECGIAIGMLQESIKKLLNIVPNSQLKELDILSSSDITKKRDLIKKALKRKIHGTSLKKQHIFEKKEPFSFKNDVMLLLKSSLDDFIIPLTVLLRYRYQRTNENFSFKPVENDVNKLNEFFPSGKSSNLEGITWAFQDGHLMPEDSNDATHNCGNYF
;
A
#
# COMPACT_ATOMS: atom_id res chain seq x y z
N MET A 1 -8.84 -3.65 39.50
CA MET A 1 -9.97 -4.38 38.88
C MET A 1 -10.13 -3.85 37.48
N CYS A 2 -10.13 -4.76 36.52
CA CYS A 2 -10.07 -4.52 35.09
C CYS A 2 -11.40 -4.00 34.56
N ASP A 3 -11.38 -2.94 33.76
CA ASP A 3 -12.41 -2.70 32.75
C ASP A 3 -11.79 -2.80 31.36
N ASN A 4 -11.80 -4.04 30.89
CA ASN A 4 -11.65 -4.44 29.50
C ASN A 4 -12.95 -4.12 28.77
N THR A 5 -12.95 -3.12 27.90
CA THR A 5 -13.94 -3.00 26.82
C THR A 5 -13.23 -2.89 25.47
N MET A 6 -12.99 -4.06 24.86
CA MET A 6 -12.86 -4.18 23.39
C MET A 6 -14.24 -3.80 22.79
N SER A 7 -14.41 -3.09 21.66
CA SER A 7 -13.78 -3.23 20.35
C SER A 7 -14.15 -2.04 19.43
N THR A 8 -13.18 -1.23 18.98
CA THR A 8 -13.28 -0.29 17.82
C THR A 8 -11.91 -0.09 17.13
N LYS A 9 -11.09 -1.14 17.04
CA LYS A 9 -9.61 -1.16 16.83
C LYS A 9 -9.01 -0.47 15.56
N GLY A 10 -9.67 0.46 14.86
CA GLY A 10 -9.16 1.00 13.58
C GLY A 10 -8.79 2.47 13.50
N LEU A 11 -9.18 3.33 14.46
CA LEU A 11 -8.94 4.77 14.37
C LEU A 11 -7.87 5.25 15.37
N PRO A 12 -7.01 6.22 14.99
CA PRO A 12 -6.03 6.80 15.90
C PRO A 12 -6.66 7.44 17.13
N TYR A 13 -7.82 8.09 16.97
CA TYR A 13 -8.51 8.80 18.05
C TYR A 13 -9.97 8.41 18.19
N LYS A 14 -10.46 8.37 19.44
CA LYS A 14 -11.88 8.16 19.76
C LYS A 14 -12.46 9.42 20.38
N LEU A 15 -13.60 9.86 19.89
CA LEU A 15 -14.39 10.91 20.54
C LEU A 15 -15.17 10.29 21.71
N SER A 16 -14.95 10.75 22.93
CA SER A 16 -15.70 10.30 24.11
C SER A 16 -17.00 11.08 24.28
N GLY A 17 -18.07 10.41 24.72
CA GLY A 17 -19.35 11.10 25.02
C GLY A 17 -19.23 12.09 26.18
N SER A 18 -18.36 11.82 27.15
CA SER A 18 -18.02 12.72 28.26
C SER A 18 -16.66 13.36 28.00
N SER A 19 -16.65 14.63 27.60
CA SER A 19 -15.43 15.38 27.31
C SER A 19 -15.62 16.84 27.64
N LYS A 20 -14.59 17.51 28.17
CA LYS A 20 -14.62 18.94 28.53
C LYS A 20 -15.03 19.85 27.35
N ILE A 21 -14.86 19.38 26.11
CA ILE A 21 -15.29 20.10 24.91
C ILE A 21 -16.82 20.32 24.87
N THR A 22 -17.62 19.47 25.52
CA THR A 22 -19.09 19.57 25.44
C THR A 22 -19.66 20.75 26.20
N THR A 23 -18.89 21.33 27.13
CA THR A 23 -19.29 22.55 27.86
C THR A 23 -18.87 23.83 27.13
N VAL A 24 -18.03 23.70 26.10
CA VAL A 24 -17.48 24.84 25.33
C VAL A 24 -18.23 25.01 24.00
N LEU A 25 -18.61 23.90 23.35
CA LEU A 25 -19.27 23.93 22.05
C LEU A 25 -20.74 24.35 22.14
N LYS A 26 -21.19 25.12 21.13
CA LYS A 26 -22.61 25.44 20.91
C LYS A 26 -23.40 24.18 20.53
N ASN A 27 -24.72 24.21 20.77
CA ASN A 27 -25.62 23.07 20.52
C ASN A 27 -25.52 22.47 19.11
N ASP A 28 -25.37 23.31 18.07
CA ASP A 28 -25.26 22.81 16.69
C ASP A 28 -23.97 22.00 16.46
N LEU A 29 -22.85 22.42 17.05
CA LEU A 29 -21.58 21.67 16.98
C LEU A 29 -21.64 20.38 17.81
N LEU A 30 -22.38 20.38 18.92
CA LEU A 30 -22.63 19.16 19.71
C LEU A 30 -23.42 18.11 18.91
N ILE A 31 -24.38 18.53 18.09
CA ILE A 31 -25.12 17.63 17.19
C ILE A 31 -24.17 16.99 16.18
N LEU A 32 -23.33 17.80 15.52
CA LEU A 32 -22.33 17.30 14.57
C LEU A 32 -21.34 16.33 15.22
N ARG A 33 -20.88 16.65 16.44
CA ARG A 33 -20.03 15.75 17.24
C ARG A 33 -20.70 14.42 17.54
N ASN A 34 -21.97 14.45 17.93
CA ASN A 34 -22.74 13.23 18.22
C ASN A 34 -22.96 12.39 16.96
N ASN A 35 -23.12 13.01 15.79
CA ASN A 35 -23.16 12.30 14.52
C ASN A 35 -21.84 11.54 14.29
N CYS A 36 -20.68 12.18 14.48
CA CYS A 36 -19.38 11.52 14.41
C CYS A 36 -19.28 10.33 15.39
N ILE A 37 -19.67 10.50 16.64
CA ILE A 37 -19.68 9.40 17.63
C ILE A 37 -20.61 8.26 17.19
N SER A 38 -21.77 8.57 16.61
CA SER A 38 -22.71 7.56 16.12
C SER A 38 -22.10 6.72 15.00
N THR A 39 -21.36 7.34 14.07
CA THR A 39 -20.66 6.60 13.00
C THR A 39 -19.61 5.61 13.53
N LEU A 40 -19.04 5.86 14.72
CA LEU A 40 -18.10 4.95 15.38
C LEU A 40 -18.76 3.77 16.10
N ASN A 41 -19.98 3.99 16.61
CA ASN A 41 -20.72 3.01 17.40
C ASN A 41 -21.61 2.11 16.55
N ILE A 42 -21.88 2.49 15.30
CA ILE A 42 -22.56 1.65 14.33
C ILE A 42 -21.56 0.56 13.86
N SER A 43 -22.03 -0.69 13.79
CA SER A 43 -21.22 -1.82 13.31
C SER A 43 -20.58 -1.51 11.95
N ARG A 44 -19.28 -1.78 11.77
CA ARG A 44 -18.48 -1.55 10.54
C ARG A 44 -19.14 -2.00 9.22
N SER A 45 -20.12 -2.91 9.27
CA SER A 45 -20.88 -3.38 8.10
C SER A 45 -22.01 -2.45 7.64
N LYS A 46 -22.27 -1.32 8.33
CA LYS A 46 -23.43 -0.45 8.05
C LYS A 46 -23.08 0.98 7.62
N VAL A 47 -21.85 1.44 7.82
CA VAL A 47 -21.40 2.78 7.41
C VAL A 47 -20.08 2.62 6.66
N ASP A 48 -20.05 3.09 5.41
CA ASP A 48 -18.86 3.07 4.58
C ASP A 48 -17.93 4.25 4.91
N SER A 49 -16.63 4.09 4.65
CA SER A 49 -15.63 5.11 4.99
C SER A 49 -15.86 6.45 4.25
N ILE A 50 -16.57 6.45 3.12
CA ILE A 50 -16.95 7.67 2.40
C ILE A 50 -17.96 8.48 3.22
N THR A 51 -19.04 7.85 3.72
CA THR A 51 -20.00 8.52 4.61
C THR A 51 -19.32 9.06 5.87
N CYS A 52 -18.32 8.32 6.40
CA CYS A 52 -17.51 8.80 7.52
C CYS A 52 -16.71 10.06 7.16
N ILE A 53 -16.12 10.15 5.97
CA ILE A 53 -15.41 11.36 5.51
C ILE A 53 -16.35 12.57 5.54
N ASP A 54 -17.53 12.46 4.91
CA ASP A 54 -18.47 13.58 4.82
C ASP A 54 -18.96 14.02 6.20
N THR A 55 -19.33 13.07 7.06
CA THR A 55 -19.81 13.34 8.42
C THR A 55 -18.76 14.06 9.26
N TRP A 56 -17.51 13.58 9.21
CA TRP A 56 -16.42 14.12 10.02
C TRP A 56 -15.87 15.43 9.46
N LEU A 57 -15.87 15.62 8.13
CA LEU A 57 -15.52 16.91 7.51
C LEU A 57 -16.55 17.99 7.87
N ASN A 58 -17.84 17.66 7.90
CA ASN A 58 -18.86 18.61 8.35
C ASN A 58 -18.62 19.08 9.79
N TYR A 59 -18.21 18.18 10.67
CA TYR A 59 -17.83 18.55 12.03
C TYR A 59 -16.52 19.37 12.06
N ALA A 60 -15.52 19.00 11.26
CA ALA A 60 -14.27 19.75 11.14
C ALA A 60 -14.51 21.19 10.68
N ASN A 61 -15.39 21.40 9.70
CA ASN A 61 -15.79 22.72 9.21
C ASN A 61 -16.37 23.55 10.35
N GLY A 62 -17.30 23.00 11.11
CA GLY A 62 -17.88 23.68 12.27
C GLY A 62 -16.84 24.08 13.33
N LEU A 63 -15.86 23.21 13.62
CA LEU A 63 -14.77 23.51 14.54
C LEU A 63 -13.83 24.59 14.00
N LEU A 64 -13.54 24.57 12.69
CA LEU A 64 -12.69 25.59 12.05
C LEU A 64 -13.39 26.96 11.97
N ILE A 65 -14.71 27.01 11.71
CA ILE A 65 -15.49 28.25 11.81
C ILE A 65 -15.37 28.83 13.22
N TYR A 66 -15.54 27.99 14.25
CA TYR A 66 -15.36 28.41 15.64
C TYR A 66 -13.94 28.93 15.88
N ARG A 67 -12.92 28.20 15.40
CA ARG A 67 -11.51 28.56 15.53
C ARG A 67 -11.17 29.92 14.93
N TYR A 68 -11.58 30.18 13.69
CA TYR A 68 -11.26 31.43 13.00
C TYR A 68 -12.19 32.59 13.41
N GLY A 69 -13.38 32.30 13.96
CA GLY A 69 -14.30 33.30 14.48
C GLY A 69 -14.02 33.73 15.93
N ALA A 70 -13.46 32.85 16.75
CA ALA A 70 -13.07 33.15 18.12
C ALA A 70 -11.61 33.64 18.15
N GLY A 71 -11.39 34.93 18.41
CA GLY A 71 -10.05 35.54 18.39
C GLY A 71 -9.00 34.89 19.32
N SER A 72 -9.42 34.04 20.26
CA SER A 72 -8.58 33.11 21.02
C SER A 72 -9.32 31.79 21.20
N VAL A 73 -8.67 30.68 20.86
CA VAL A 73 -9.28 29.35 20.82
C VAL A 73 -8.82 28.53 22.01
N GLU A 74 -9.75 27.89 22.71
CA GLU A 74 -9.41 27.03 23.83
C GLU A 74 -8.60 25.80 23.38
N ALA A 75 -7.59 25.42 24.15
CA ALA A 75 -6.71 24.28 23.83
C ALA A 75 -7.47 22.95 23.63
N VAL A 76 -8.63 22.78 24.27
CA VAL A 76 -9.49 21.61 24.09
C VAL A 76 -10.12 21.56 22.68
N VAL A 77 -10.38 22.71 22.06
CA VAL A 77 -10.91 22.80 20.69
C VAL A 77 -9.81 22.47 19.69
N GLU A 78 -8.59 22.93 19.92
CA GLU A 78 -7.41 22.58 19.12
C GLU A 78 -7.15 21.06 19.12
N GLU A 79 -7.27 20.42 20.30
CA GLU A 79 -7.15 18.97 20.43
C GLU A 79 -8.27 18.24 19.67
N GLU A 80 -9.51 18.73 19.74
CA GLU A 80 -10.64 18.16 19.00
C GLU A 80 -10.45 18.29 17.48
N ILE A 81 -9.98 19.44 16.97
CA ILE A 81 -9.65 19.66 15.56
C ILE A 81 -8.60 18.65 15.10
N ALA A 82 -7.52 18.48 15.88
CA ALA A 82 -6.46 17.52 15.58
C ALA A 82 -7.02 16.09 15.45
N MET A 83 -7.83 15.65 16.42
CA MET A 83 -8.43 14.31 16.42
C MET A 83 -9.32 14.10 15.18
N VAL A 84 -10.15 15.08 14.85
CA VAL A 84 -11.08 15.00 13.71
C VAL A 84 -10.33 14.95 12.39
N LEU A 85 -9.36 15.85 12.16
CA LEU A 85 -8.60 15.89 10.91
C LEU A 85 -7.77 14.61 10.69
N VAL A 86 -7.16 14.07 11.75
CA VAL A 86 -6.42 12.80 11.70
C VAL A 86 -7.34 11.62 11.37
N ASN A 87 -8.53 11.57 11.96
CA ASN A 87 -9.50 10.52 11.66
C ASN A 87 -10.04 10.63 10.23
N VAL A 88 -10.32 11.83 9.72
CA VAL A 88 -10.70 12.05 8.32
C VAL A 88 -9.60 11.60 7.37
N ALA A 89 -8.35 11.96 7.63
CA ALA A 89 -7.22 11.48 6.84
C ALA A 89 -7.16 9.95 6.87
N THR A 90 -7.35 9.34 8.03
CA THR A 90 -7.39 7.87 8.15
C THR A 90 -8.49 7.24 7.28
N PHE A 91 -9.70 7.82 7.23
CA PHE A 91 -10.74 7.32 6.32
C PHE A 91 -10.34 7.45 4.84
N TYR A 92 -9.67 8.54 4.46
CA TYR A 92 -9.08 8.66 3.11
C TYR A 92 -8.04 7.58 2.81
N GLN A 93 -7.22 7.21 3.81
CA GLN A 93 -6.26 6.11 3.72
C GLN A 93 -6.97 4.78 3.43
N ASP A 94 -8.01 4.46 4.22
CA ASP A 94 -8.76 3.21 4.12
C ASP A 94 -9.47 3.09 2.75
N VAL A 95 -10.14 4.16 2.28
CA VAL A 95 -10.77 4.20 0.95
C VAL A 95 -9.73 4.06 -0.16
N GLY A 96 -8.57 4.69 0.00
CA GLY A 96 -7.45 4.57 -0.94
C GLY A 96 -6.97 3.14 -1.10
N ILE A 97 -6.74 2.44 0.02
CA ILE A 97 -6.31 1.03 0.05
C ILE A 97 -7.36 0.11 -0.58
N GLU A 98 -8.63 0.28 -0.20
CA GLU A 98 -9.73 -0.52 -0.74
C GLU A 98 -9.89 -0.32 -2.26
N THR A 99 -9.83 0.94 -2.71
CA THR A 99 -9.92 1.27 -4.13
C THR A 99 -8.75 0.68 -4.92
N LEU A 100 -7.54 0.73 -4.35
CA LEU A 100 -6.34 0.13 -4.94
C LEU A 100 -6.46 -1.39 -5.07
N HIS A 101 -7.02 -2.06 -4.05
CA HIS A 101 -7.32 -3.49 -4.09
C HIS A 101 -8.27 -3.85 -5.23
N ARG A 102 -9.39 -3.13 -5.34
CA ARG A 102 -10.38 -3.30 -6.41
C ARG A 102 -9.77 -3.02 -7.79
N ALA A 103 -8.88 -2.02 -7.90
CA ALA A 103 -8.18 -1.70 -9.14
C ALA A 103 -7.32 -2.88 -9.62
N TYR A 104 -6.57 -3.52 -8.71
CA TYR A 104 -5.76 -4.69 -9.02
C TYR A 104 -6.59 -5.91 -9.47
N GLU A 105 -7.72 -6.16 -8.80
CA GLU A 105 -8.64 -7.27 -9.11
C GLU A 105 -9.39 -7.07 -10.45
N SER A 106 -9.64 -5.83 -10.85
CA SER A 106 -10.43 -5.50 -12.05
C SER A 106 -9.85 -5.99 -13.39
N SER A 107 -8.66 -6.62 -13.38
CA SER A 107 -7.95 -7.21 -14.54
C SER A 107 -7.58 -6.21 -15.65
N GLN A 108 -8.07 -4.97 -15.61
CA GLN A 108 -7.77 -3.89 -16.56
C GLN A 108 -6.86 -2.83 -15.93
N PRO A 109 -5.60 -2.71 -16.37
CA PRO A 109 -4.67 -1.70 -15.86
C PRO A 109 -5.08 -0.25 -16.17
N SER A 110 -5.95 -0.03 -17.16
CA SER A 110 -6.46 1.29 -17.55
C SER A 110 -7.73 1.71 -16.78
N ASN A 111 -8.09 0.99 -15.72
CA ASN A 111 -9.27 1.31 -14.94
C ASN A 111 -9.09 2.63 -14.17
N ASN A 112 -10.10 3.50 -14.20
CA ASN A 112 -10.14 4.76 -13.46
C ASN A 112 -9.89 4.56 -11.95
N LEU A 113 -10.16 3.37 -11.40
CA LEU A 113 -9.88 3.03 -9.99
C LEU A 113 -8.42 3.30 -9.56
N TRP A 114 -7.43 3.12 -10.45
CA TRP A 114 -6.04 3.47 -10.12
C TRP A 114 -5.91 4.96 -9.83
N THR A 115 -6.43 5.81 -10.70
CA THR A 115 -6.43 7.27 -10.51
C THR A 115 -7.28 7.71 -9.31
N THR A 116 -8.41 7.05 -9.07
CA THR A 116 -9.29 7.31 -7.92
C THR A 116 -8.59 7.00 -6.60
N SER A 117 -7.90 5.86 -6.49
CA SER A 117 -7.13 5.50 -5.30
C SER A 117 -6.04 6.53 -5.00
N GLY A 118 -5.28 6.95 -6.03
CA GLY A 118 -4.29 8.01 -5.92
C GLY A 118 -4.89 9.34 -5.44
N THR A 119 -6.07 9.70 -5.94
CA THR A 119 -6.77 10.92 -5.54
C THR A 119 -7.14 10.90 -4.06
N TYR A 120 -7.70 9.79 -3.55
CA TYR A 120 -8.02 9.67 -2.12
C TYR A 120 -6.77 9.73 -1.23
N LEU A 121 -5.68 9.07 -1.62
CA LEU A 121 -4.42 9.14 -0.87
C LEU A 121 -3.81 10.54 -0.88
N LYS A 122 -3.87 11.26 -2.01
CA LYS A 122 -3.43 12.65 -2.12
C LYS A 122 -4.30 13.59 -1.28
N ARG A 123 -5.61 13.39 -1.23
CA ARG A 123 -6.52 14.16 -0.36
C ARG A 123 -6.18 13.95 1.11
N GLY A 124 -5.98 12.70 1.54
CA GLY A 124 -5.57 12.38 2.90
C GLY A 124 -4.22 13.00 3.30
N LEU A 125 -3.20 12.87 2.45
CA LEU A 125 -1.90 13.51 2.66
C LEU A 125 -2.02 15.03 2.75
N GLY A 126 -2.77 15.62 1.83
CA GLY A 126 -3.06 17.05 1.80
C GLY A 126 -3.67 17.56 3.10
N LEU A 127 -4.60 16.80 3.66
CA LEU A 127 -5.28 17.15 4.90
C LEU A 127 -4.31 17.14 6.10
N ILE A 128 -3.36 16.19 6.12
CA ILE A 128 -2.28 16.16 7.12
C ILE A 128 -1.33 17.34 6.95
N CYS A 129 -1.00 17.72 5.71
CA CYS A 129 -0.19 18.92 5.43
C CYS A 129 -0.89 20.20 5.91
N PHE A 130 -2.19 20.34 5.63
CA PHE A 130 -3.01 21.44 6.14
C PHE A 130 -3.02 21.48 7.67
N PHE A 131 -3.28 20.34 8.32
CA PHE A 131 -3.27 20.22 9.77
C PHE A 131 -1.92 20.66 10.36
N ARG A 132 -0.81 20.20 9.77
CA ARG A 132 0.53 20.63 10.18
C ARG A 132 0.71 22.14 10.08
N ALA A 133 0.25 22.77 9.01
CA ALA A 133 0.38 24.21 8.81
C ALA A 133 -0.39 25.00 9.89
N ILE A 134 -1.63 24.62 10.19
CA ILE A 134 -2.44 25.31 11.22
C ILE A 134 -1.90 25.09 12.64
N SER A 135 -1.26 23.95 12.92
CA SER A 135 -0.64 23.69 14.22
C SER A 135 0.68 24.44 14.42
N GLN A 136 1.45 24.67 13.36
CA GLN A 136 2.74 25.39 13.44
C GLN A 136 2.57 26.90 13.71
N MET A 137 1.46 27.50 13.29
CA MET A 137 1.18 28.92 13.53
C MET A 137 1.03 29.29 15.02
N ASN A 138 0.75 28.32 15.89
CA ASN A 138 0.46 28.54 17.32
C ASN A 138 1.59 28.10 18.27
N ALA A 139 2.80 27.86 17.76
CA ALA A 139 3.87 27.22 18.51
C ALA A 139 4.57 28.14 19.54
N ALA A 140 3.94 28.32 20.70
CA ALA A 140 4.63 28.58 21.96
C ALA A 140 4.93 27.24 22.64
N ASN A 141 6.22 26.92 22.81
CA ASN A 141 6.83 25.73 23.45
C ASN A 141 5.92 24.84 24.34
N GLU A 142 5.47 23.69 23.84
CA GLU A 142 4.93 22.60 24.66
C GLU A 142 5.23 21.21 24.07
N ALA A 143 5.47 20.23 24.96
CA ALA A 143 5.72 18.82 24.60
C ALA A 143 4.58 18.17 23.78
N LYS A 144 3.35 18.68 23.91
CA LYS A 144 2.19 18.24 23.11
C LYS A 144 2.33 18.57 21.63
N ASN A 145 2.93 19.70 21.28
CA ASN A 145 3.16 20.09 19.88
C ASN A 145 4.15 19.14 19.20
N MET A 146 5.13 18.63 19.94
CA MET A 146 6.06 17.60 19.43
C MET A 146 5.36 16.26 19.16
N GLN A 147 4.38 15.87 19.98
CA GLN A 147 3.60 14.64 19.73
C GLN A 147 2.75 14.76 18.46
N ILE A 148 2.08 15.90 18.26
CA ILE A 148 1.29 16.18 17.05
C ILE A 148 2.20 16.24 15.82
N LEU A 149 3.36 16.89 15.91
CA LEU A 149 4.33 16.96 14.81
C LEU A 149 4.86 15.55 14.45
N ASN A 150 5.16 14.72 15.44
CA ASN A 150 5.61 13.35 15.21
C ASN A 150 4.52 12.51 14.54
N LEU A 151 3.27 12.62 15.00
CA LEU A 151 2.14 11.91 14.40
C LEU A 151 1.90 12.37 12.95
N THR A 152 1.91 13.67 12.68
CA THR A 152 1.71 14.20 11.32
C THR A 152 2.84 13.79 10.37
N ASN A 153 4.08 13.78 10.85
CA ASN A 153 5.21 13.25 10.08
C ASN A 153 5.05 11.75 9.78
N GLN A 154 4.67 10.94 10.77
CA GLN A 154 4.43 9.50 10.59
C GLN A 154 3.31 9.25 9.58
N LEU A 155 2.15 9.90 9.72
CA LEU A 155 1.04 9.76 8.79
C LEU A 155 1.40 10.22 7.38
N SER A 156 2.16 11.31 7.25
CA SER A 156 2.65 11.78 5.94
C SER A 156 3.50 10.72 5.25
N LEU A 157 4.44 10.10 5.99
CA LEU A 157 5.26 9.02 5.47
C LEU A 157 4.43 7.78 5.08
N GLU A 158 3.40 7.43 5.87
CA GLU A 158 2.48 6.34 5.52
C GLU A 158 1.72 6.60 4.22
N PHE A 159 1.20 7.82 4.02
CA PHE A 159 0.54 8.18 2.77
C PHE A 159 1.49 8.12 1.57
N GLN A 160 2.71 8.62 1.74
CA GLN A 160 3.74 8.55 0.70
C GLN A 160 4.07 7.10 0.37
N LEU A 161 4.23 6.25 1.38
CA LEU A 161 4.47 4.82 1.20
C LEU A 161 3.32 4.15 0.45
N LEU A 162 2.06 4.41 0.81
CA LEU A 162 0.91 3.83 0.12
C LEU A 162 0.83 4.24 -1.35
N GLN A 163 1.11 5.50 -1.65
CA GLN A 163 1.15 5.96 -3.04
C GLN A 163 2.31 5.29 -3.82
N GLN A 164 3.49 5.14 -3.21
CA GLN A 164 4.61 4.40 -3.81
C GLN A 164 4.24 2.92 -4.05
N LEU A 165 3.61 2.26 -3.07
CA LEU A 165 3.12 0.89 -3.21
C LEU A 165 2.06 0.78 -4.31
N GLY A 166 1.18 1.78 -4.45
CA GLY A 166 0.22 1.84 -5.55
C GLY A 166 0.90 1.81 -6.92
N ILE A 167 2.00 2.54 -7.09
CA ILE A 167 2.82 2.53 -8.31
C ILE A 167 3.46 1.15 -8.52
N VAL A 168 4.03 0.55 -7.47
CA VAL A 168 4.64 -0.79 -7.54
C VAL A 168 3.59 -1.83 -7.95
N ILE A 169 2.41 -1.83 -7.35
CA ILE A 169 1.34 -2.79 -7.62
C ILE A 169 0.74 -2.58 -9.03
N LEU A 170 0.61 -1.34 -9.49
CA LEU A 170 0.22 -1.03 -10.86
C LEU A 170 1.26 -1.57 -11.85
N ALA A 171 2.55 -1.38 -11.57
CA ALA A 171 3.62 -1.94 -12.38
C ALA A 171 3.55 -3.48 -12.43
N LEU A 172 3.32 -4.13 -11.29
CA LEU A 172 3.08 -5.58 -11.23
C LEU A 172 1.87 -6.01 -12.03
N SER A 173 0.76 -5.26 -11.99
CA SER A 173 -0.44 -5.54 -12.78
C SER A 173 -0.18 -5.40 -14.29
N LYS A 174 0.53 -4.35 -14.72
CA LYS A 174 0.95 -4.14 -16.11
C LYS A 174 1.88 -5.26 -16.57
N LEU A 175 2.85 -5.67 -15.75
CA LEU A 175 3.73 -6.81 -16.03
C LEU A 175 2.97 -8.13 -16.13
N ARG A 176 2.06 -8.39 -15.18
CA ARG A 176 1.18 -9.56 -15.20
C ARG A 176 0.41 -9.62 -16.52
N ALA A 177 -0.20 -8.51 -16.96
CA ALA A 177 -0.96 -8.47 -18.21
C ALA A 177 -0.11 -8.68 -19.48
N LYS A 178 1.17 -8.26 -19.46
CA LYS A 178 2.12 -8.54 -20.54
C LYS A 178 2.51 -10.02 -20.59
N VAL A 179 2.82 -10.58 -19.42
CA VAL A 179 3.34 -11.95 -19.26
C VAL A 179 2.23 -13.01 -19.38
N SER A 180 0.98 -12.69 -19.03
CA SER A 180 -0.14 -13.64 -19.04
C SER A 180 -0.83 -13.86 -20.40
N LYS A 181 -0.60 -13.00 -21.39
CA LYS A 181 -1.22 -13.13 -22.73
C LYS A 181 -0.72 -14.36 -23.51
N ASN A 182 0.52 -14.79 -23.27
CA ASN A 182 1.10 -15.99 -23.85
C ASN A 182 1.51 -16.91 -22.69
N ALA A 183 1.11 -18.18 -22.74
CA ALA A 183 1.22 -19.09 -21.60
C ALA A 183 2.62 -19.06 -20.93
N ILE A 184 2.66 -18.60 -19.68
CA ILE A 184 3.84 -18.40 -18.81
C ILE A 184 4.71 -19.67 -18.66
N ALA A 185 4.24 -20.83 -19.13
CA ALA A 185 5.02 -22.04 -19.22
C ALA A 185 6.16 -21.97 -20.27
N ASP A 186 6.10 -21.03 -21.22
CA ASP A 186 7.11 -20.80 -22.25
C ASP A 186 7.35 -19.28 -22.42
N LEU A 187 7.84 -18.61 -21.37
CA LEU A 187 8.36 -17.23 -21.52
C LEU A 187 9.50 -17.28 -22.53
N GLU A 188 9.27 -16.75 -23.73
CA GLU A 188 10.28 -16.73 -24.77
C GLU A 188 11.48 -15.88 -24.32
N PRO A 189 12.71 -16.18 -24.77
CA PRO A 189 13.90 -15.37 -24.44
C PRO A 189 13.70 -13.87 -24.66
N GLU A 190 12.97 -13.48 -25.68
CA GLU A 190 12.63 -12.10 -26.02
C GLU A 190 11.77 -11.44 -24.94
N GLN A 191 10.79 -12.17 -24.40
CA GLN A 191 9.91 -11.67 -23.34
C GLN A 191 10.65 -11.50 -22.01
N LEU A 192 11.63 -12.35 -21.74
CA LEU A 192 12.51 -12.21 -20.57
C LEU A 192 13.48 -11.02 -20.72
N LYS A 193 13.99 -10.81 -21.93
CA LYS A 193 14.78 -9.62 -22.27
C LYS A 193 13.97 -8.34 -22.09
N GLU A 194 12.73 -8.31 -22.57
CA GLU A 194 11.82 -7.18 -22.36
C GLU A 194 11.53 -6.94 -20.86
N LEU A 195 11.28 -8.02 -20.10
CA LEU A 195 11.05 -7.94 -18.66
C LEU A 195 12.26 -7.35 -17.92
N GLY A 196 13.47 -7.80 -18.26
CA GLY A 196 14.68 -7.30 -17.61
C GLY A 196 15.13 -5.93 -18.09
N ALA A 197 14.71 -5.45 -19.26
CA ALA A 197 14.96 -4.06 -19.67
C ALA A 197 14.36 -3.04 -18.69
N SER A 198 13.27 -3.40 -18.01
CA SER A 198 12.61 -2.56 -17.00
C SER A 198 12.84 -3.03 -15.55
N SER A 199 13.49 -4.17 -15.32
CA SER A 199 13.57 -4.78 -13.98
C SER A 199 14.36 -3.93 -13.00
N VAL A 200 15.46 -3.30 -13.43
CA VAL A 200 16.24 -2.38 -12.58
C VAL A 200 15.38 -1.19 -12.14
N PHE A 201 14.53 -0.67 -13.01
CA PHE A 201 13.63 0.43 -12.64
C PHE A 201 12.62 -0.02 -11.57
N TYR A 202 12.00 -1.19 -11.73
CA TYR A 202 11.08 -1.73 -10.71
C TYR A 202 11.80 -2.03 -9.38
N ALA A 203 13.03 -2.54 -9.43
CA ALA A 203 13.86 -2.70 -8.24
C ALA A 203 14.08 -1.35 -7.53
N LYS A 204 14.45 -0.29 -8.27
CA LYS A 204 14.63 1.06 -7.70
C LYS A 204 13.36 1.59 -7.03
N LEU A 205 12.17 1.34 -7.60
CA LEU A 205 10.89 1.70 -6.98
C LEU A 205 10.63 0.92 -5.68
N CYS A 206 10.93 -0.38 -5.67
CA CYS A 206 10.79 -1.22 -4.48
C CYS A 206 11.79 -0.81 -3.38
N ILE A 207 13.04 -0.47 -3.73
CA ILE A 207 14.05 0.06 -2.80
C ILE A 207 13.59 1.40 -2.23
N GLY A 208 13.06 2.30 -3.06
CA GLY A 208 12.48 3.57 -2.59
C GLY A 208 11.37 3.35 -1.57
N SER A 209 10.43 2.45 -1.89
CA SER A 209 9.33 2.06 -0.99
C SER A 209 9.84 1.41 0.30
N TYR A 210 10.85 0.57 0.22
CA TYR A 210 11.48 -0.08 1.37
C TYR A 210 12.15 0.94 2.29
N ASN A 211 12.87 1.91 1.73
CA ASN A 211 13.51 2.99 2.49
C ASN A 211 12.48 3.88 3.19
N THR A 212 11.39 4.25 2.51
CA THR A 212 10.27 4.99 3.13
C THR A 212 9.60 4.17 4.23
N ALA A 213 9.40 2.86 4.03
CA ALA A 213 8.86 1.98 5.06
C ALA A 213 9.75 1.89 6.32
N LEU A 214 11.07 1.86 6.16
CA LEU A 214 12.00 1.90 7.31
C LEU A 214 11.94 3.21 8.11
N GLN A 215 11.59 4.33 7.46
CA GLN A 215 11.41 5.62 8.12
C GLN A 215 10.07 5.70 8.88
N CYS A 216 9.08 4.88 8.51
CA CYS A 216 7.79 4.78 9.18
C CYS A 216 7.89 3.97 10.48
N GLN A 217 8.62 4.47 11.50
CA GLN A 217 8.71 3.79 12.79
C GLN A 217 7.35 3.72 13.47
N GLY A 218 6.85 2.50 13.77
CA GLY A 218 5.61 2.30 14.52
C GLY A 218 4.32 2.64 13.75
N GLY A 219 4.39 2.78 12.43
CA GLY A 219 3.24 3.06 11.59
C GLY A 219 2.19 1.93 11.59
N ARG A 220 0.93 2.28 11.30
CA ARG A 220 -0.21 1.37 11.22
C ARG A 220 -0.03 0.32 10.13
N ILE A 221 0.51 0.72 8.99
CA ILE A 221 0.57 -0.10 7.77
C ILE A 221 1.90 -0.85 7.60
N VAL A 222 2.93 -0.50 8.38
CA VAL A 222 4.28 -1.07 8.23
C VAL A 222 4.49 -2.17 9.25
N ASP A 223 4.70 -3.38 8.74
CA ASP A 223 5.07 -4.54 9.53
C ASP A 223 6.24 -5.30 8.88
N GLY A 224 6.73 -6.33 9.57
CA GLY A 224 7.81 -7.18 9.04
C GLY A 224 7.41 -7.93 7.77
N LEU A 225 6.12 -8.16 7.51
CA LEU A 225 5.66 -8.85 6.30
C LEU A 225 5.77 -7.93 5.09
N LEU A 226 5.40 -6.66 5.22
CA LEU A 226 5.58 -5.64 4.18
C LEU A 226 7.06 -5.48 3.82
N LEU A 227 7.94 -5.41 4.83
CA LEU A 227 9.39 -5.29 4.60
C LEU A 227 9.94 -6.51 3.86
N ASN A 228 9.54 -7.73 4.26
CA ASN A 228 9.93 -8.94 3.55
C ASN A 228 9.37 -8.98 2.12
N PHE A 229 8.15 -8.48 1.91
CA PHE A 229 7.53 -8.41 0.58
C PHE A 229 8.37 -7.52 -0.35
N LEU A 230 8.66 -6.30 0.09
CA LEU A 230 9.46 -5.35 -0.68
C LEU A 230 10.87 -5.89 -0.93
N GLN A 231 11.54 -6.45 0.08
CA GLN A 231 12.85 -7.09 -0.10
C GLN A 231 12.80 -8.22 -1.12
N SER A 232 11.77 -9.07 -1.10
CA SER A 232 11.63 -10.14 -2.08
C SER A 232 11.54 -9.61 -3.50
N LEU A 233 10.75 -8.55 -3.72
CA LEU A 233 10.63 -7.93 -5.04
C LEU A 233 11.95 -7.30 -5.51
N ILE A 234 12.70 -6.66 -4.62
CA ILE A 234 14.01 -6.07 -4.93
C ILE A 234 14.93 -7.17 -5.48
N TYR A 235 15.11 -8.24 -4.71
CA TYR A 235 15.96 -9.37 -5.12
C TYR A 235 15.46 -10.04 -6.40
N LEU A 236 14.14 -10.25 -6.52
CA LEU A 236 13.54 -10.85 -7.71
C LEU A 236 13.84 -10.03 -8.97
N PHE A 237 13.60 -8.73 -8.95
CA PHE A 237 13.82 -7.88 -10.12
C PHE A 237 15.31 -7.73 -10.46
N LEU A 238 16.18 -7.59 -9.45
CA LEU A 238 17.62 -7.57 -9.69
C LEU A 238 18.12 -8.91 -10.26
N SER A 239 17.56 -10.05 -9.83
CA SER A 239 17.90 -11.35 -10.40
C SER A 239 17.64 -11.42 -11.91
N ILE A 240 16.52 -10.83 -12.37
CA ILE A 240 16.19 -10.75 -13.81
C ILE A 240 17.20 -9.88 -14.55
N SER A 241 17.61 -8.76 -13.95
CA SER A 241 18.63 -7.89 -14.55
C SER A 241 19.98 -8.61 -14.69
N GLN A 242 20.42 -9.30 -13.64
CA GLN A 242 21.70 -10.02 -13.62
C GLN A 242 21.71 -11.18 -14.62
N TYR A 243 20.59 -11.90 -14.72
CA TYR A 243 20.44 -12.96 -15.72
C TYR A 243 20.53 -12.42 -17.15
N ASN A 244 19.97 -11.24 -17.43
CA ASN A 244 20.00 -10.63 -18.76
C ASN A 244 21.39 -10.13 -19.20
N ILE A 245 22.32 -9.94 -18.26
CA ILE A 245 23.73 -9.63 -18.55
C ILE A 245 24.63 -10.86 -18.39
N ASP A 246 24.05 -12.06 -18.48
CA ASP A 246 24.72 -13.36 -18.39
C ASP A 246 25.42 -13.63 -17.04
N GLU A 247 25.10 -12.89 -15.97
CA GLU A 247 25.57 -13.14 -14.60
C GLU A 247 24.68 -14.17 -13.87
N CYS A 248 24.61 -15.37 -14.44
CA CYS A 248 23.68 -16.41 -14.00
C CYS A 248 23.91 -16.87 -12.55
N GLY A 249 25.16 -16.93 -12.08
CA GLY A 249 25.48 -17.32 -10.69
C GLY A 249 24.95 -16.33 -9.66
N ILE A 250 25.10 -15.02 -9.93
CA ILE A 250 24.59 -13.93 -9.10
C ILE A 250 23.07 -13.89 -9.17
N ALA A 251 22.49 -14.05 -10.37
CA ALA A 251 21.04 -14.11 -10.57
C ALA A 251 20.39 -15.23 -9.75
N ILE A 252 21.01 -16.42 -9.69
CA ILE A 252 20.54 -17.52 -8.84
C ILE A 252 20.62 -17.14 -7.36
N GLY A 253 21.74 -16.57 -6.91
CA GLY A 253 21.91 -16.11 -5.53
C GLY A 253 20.84 -15.11 -5.09
N MET A 254 20.61 -14.07 -5.90
CA MET A 254 19.54 -13.09 -5.66
C MET A 254 18.16 -13.74 -5.63
N LEU A 255 17.88 -14.66 -6.55
CA LEU A 255 16.59 -15.35 -6.57
C LEU A 255 16.38 -16.23 -5.33
N GLN A 256 17.43 -16.87 -4.82
CA GLN A 256 17.37 -17.63 -3.57
C GLN A 256 17.08 -16.73 -2.37
N GLU A 257 17.71 -15.55 -2.29
CA GLU A 257 17.40 -14.56 -1.25
C GLU A 257 15.95 -14.08 -1.35
N SER A 258 15.44 -13.81 -2.56
CA SER A 258 14.02 -13.50 -2.78
C SER A 258 13.11 -14.59 -2.21
N ILE A 259 13.41 -15.86 -2.47
CA ILE A 259 12.62 -17.00 -1.96
C ILE A 259 12.68 -17.06 -0.42
N LYS A 260 13.85 -16.84 0.20
CA LYS A 260 13.99 -16.79 1.67
C LYS A 260 13.08 -15.72 2.28
N LYS A 261 12.98 -14.55 1.64
CA LYS A 261 12.06 -13.48 2.10
C LYS A 261 10.60 -13.83 1.88
N LEU A 262 10.25 -14.46 0.76
CA LEU A 262 8.88 -14.93 0.50
C LEU A 262 8.42 -15.97 1.52
N LEU A 263 9.31 -16.87 1.96
CA LEU A 263 9.00 -17.89 2.97
C LEU A 263 8.58 -17.31 4.33
N ASN A 264 8.92 -16.05 4.62
CA ASN A 264 8.45 -15.34 5.81
C ASN A 264 6.99 -14.85 5.68
N ILE A 265 6.42 -14.89 4.47
CA ILE A 265 5.09 -14.36 4.15
C ILE A 265 4.13 -15.48 3.77
N VAL A 266 4.59 -16.44 2.98
CA VAL A 266 3.78 -17.55 2.48
C VAL A 266 4.24 -18.89 3.04
N PRO A 267 3.31 -19.82 3.33
CA PRO A 267 3.66 -21.15 3.80
C PRO A 267 4.58 -21.85 2.82
N ASN A 268 5.57 -22.58 3.35
CA ASN A 268 6.51 -23.34 2.52
C ASN A 268 5.79 -24.28 1.55
N SER A 269 4.59 -24.79 1.87
CA SER A 269 3.79 -25.61 0.94
C SER A 269 3.42 -24.94 -0.39
N GLN A 270 3.21 -23.62 -0.42
CA GLN A 270 2.94 -22.87 -1.66
C GLN A 270 4.20 -22.68 -2.50
N LEU A 271 5.36 -22.73 -1.85
CA LEU A 271 6.67 -22.69 -2.48
C LEU A 271 7.25 -24.10 -2.67
N LYS A 272 6.69 -25.17 -2.10
CA LYS A 272 7.18 -26.56 -2.23
C LYS A 272 6.94 -27.16 -3.63
N GLU A 273 6.13 -26.52 -4.48
CA GLU A 273 6.18 -26.78 -5.92
C GLU A 273 7.57 -26.44 -6.54
N LEU A 274 8.41 -25.66 -5.85
CA LEU A 274 9.81 -25.39 -6.20
C LEU A 274 10.73 -26.61 -6.04
N ASP A 275 10.44 -27.55 -5.13
CA ASP A 275 11.23 -28.78 -4.95
C ASP A 275 10.81 -29.88 -5.94
N ILE A 276 9.57 -29.86 -6.42
CA ILE A 276 9.03 -30.86 -7.38
C ILE A 276 9.63 -30.68 -8.79
N LEU A 277 10.22 -29.51 -9.06
CA LEU A 277 11.03 -29.24 -10.26
C LEU A 277 12.38 -29.99 -10.29
N SER A 278 12.75 -30.72 -9.23
CA SER A 278 13.88 -31.67 -9.21
C SER A 278 13.57 -33.03 -9.87
N SER A 279 12.31 -33.34 -10.20
CA SER A 279 11.96 -34.58 -10.90
C SER A 279 12.55 -34.62 -12.32
N SER A 280 12.92 -35.78 -12.86
CA SER A 280 13.55 -35.91 -14.19
C SER A 280 12.58 -35.69 -15.38
N ASP A 281 11.29 -35.47 -15.12
CA ASP A 281 10.23 -35.62 -16.13
C ASP A 281 9.70 -34.25 -16.63
N ILE A 282 10.19 -33.80 -17.79
CA ILE A 282 10.02 -32.43 -18.34
C ILE A 282 8.56 -32.08 -18.68
N THR A 283 7.76 -33.05 -19.12
CA THR A 283 6.35 -32.86 -19.52
C THR A 283 5.45 -32.60 -18.32
N LYS A 284 5.64 -33.33 -17.22
CA LYS A 284 4.92 -33.10 -15.95
C LYS A 284 5.24 -31.73 -15.35
N LYS A 285 6.47 -31.23 -15.49
CA LYS A 285 6.86 -29.87 -15.03
C LYS A 285 6.10 -28.78 -15.78
N ARG A 286 6.06 -28.86 -17.12
CA ARG A 286 5.29 -27.91 -17.95
C ARG A 286 3.81 -27.95 -17.62
N ASP A 287 3.23 -29.13 -17.42
CA ASP A 287 1.81 -29.27 -17.09
C ASP A 287 1.46 -28.78 -15.68
N LEU A 288 2.35 -28.94 -14.70
CA LEU A 288 2.17 -28.40 -13.35
C LEU A 288 2.25 -26.87 -13.34
N ILE A 289 3.25 -26.30 -14.02
CA ILE A 289 3.36 -24.85 -14.23
C ILE A 289 2.09 -24.34 -14.92
N LYS A 290 1.65 -24.99 -16.01
CA LYS A 290 0.38 -24.68 -16.68
C LYS A 290 -0.82 -24.78 -15.75
N LYS A 291 -0.90 -25.77 -14.85
CA LYS A 291 -2.03 -25.95 -13.91
C LYS A 291 -2.03 -24.91 -12.78
N ALA A 292 -0.88 -24.60 -12.18
CA ALA A 292 -0.75 -23.58 -11.15
C ALA A 292 -1.17 -22.19 -11.69
N LEU A 293 -0.79 -21.90 -12.94
CA LEU A 293 -1.13 -20.66 -13.64
C LEU A 293 -2.56 -20.61 -14.18
N LYS A 294 -3.09 -21.73 -14.70
CA LYS A 294 -4.48 -21.80 -15.23
C LYS A 294 -5.55 -21.70 -14.14
N ARG A 295 -5.26 -22.08 -12.89
CA ARG A 295 -6.23 -22.07 -11.78
C ARG A 295 -6.80 -20.68 -11.45
N LYS A 296 -6.21 -19.58 -11.94
CA LYS A 296 -6.76 -18.22 -11.77
C LYS A 296 -6.95 -17.40 -13.04
N ILE A 297 -6.28 -17.75 -14.14
CA ILE A 297 -6.39 -17.01 -15.43
C ILE A 297 -7.74 -17.28 -16.13
N HIS A 298 -8.46 -18.37 -15.78
CA HIS A 298 -9.82 -18.65 -16.27
C HIS A 298 -10.90 -18.45 -15.18
N GLY A 299 -10.86 -17.29 -14.53
CA GLY A 299 -11.93 -16.80 -13.67
C GLY A 299 -13.13 -16.19 -14.42
N THR A 300 -13.49 -16.67 -15.62
CA THR A 300 -14.73 -16.29 -16.32
C THR A 300 -15.93 -17.17 -15.94
N SER A 301 -15.93 -17.73 -14.72
CA SER A 301 -17.15 -18.27 -14.11
C SER A 301 -17.29 -17.88 -12.64
N LEU A 302 -17.28 -16.57 -12.38
CA LEU A 302 -18.11 -15.99 -11.32
C LEU A 302 -19.49 -15.65 -11.90
N LYS A 303 -20.17 -16.64 -12.49
CA LYS A 303 -21.61 -16.54 -12.70
C LYS A 303 -22.27 -16.87 -11.35
N LYS A 304 -22.84 -15.83 -10.74
CA LYS A 304 -23.70 -15.88 -9.55
C LYS A 304 -23.02 -16.34 -8.26
N GLN A 305 -22.20 -15.48 -7.68
CA GLN A 305 -22.11 -15.42 -6.22
C GLN A 305 -22.35 -13.98 -5.79
N HIS A 306 -23.23 -13.86 -4.80
CA HIS A 306 -23.85 -12.64 -4.35
C HIS A 306 -22.81 -11.56 -4.00
N ILE A 307 -23.21 -10.32 -4.25
CA ILE A 307 -22.50 -9.06 -4.02
C ILE A 307 -22.10 -8.84 -2.54
N PHE A 308 -22.40 -9.76 -1.63
CA PHE A 308 -22.00 -9.71 -0.21
C PHE A 308 -21.87 -11.13 0.36
N GLU A 309 -20.82 -11.88 0.03
CA GLU A 309 -20.51 -13.09 0.81
C GLU A 309 -19.02 -13.21 1.18
N LYS A 310 -18.84 -13.35 2.50
CA LYS A 310 -17.62 -13.51 3.27
C LYS A 310 -16.62 -14.47 2.62
N LYS A 311 -15.43 -13.95 2.29
CA LYS A 311 -14.21 -14.77 2.44
C LYS A 311 -13.87 -14.83 3.92
N GLU A 312 -13.58 -16.03 4.43
CA GLU A 312 -13.11 -16.22 5.81
C GLU A 312 -11.94 -15.27 6.12
N PRO A 313 -11.92 -14.65 7.31
CA PRO A 313 -10.91 -13.69 7.65
C PRO A 313 -9.62 -14.43 7.97
N PHE A 314 -8.69 -14.49 7.02
CA PHE A 314 -7.30 -14.43 7.44
C PHE A 314 -7.16 -13.11 8.23
N SER A 315 -6.87 -13.23 9.52
CA SER A 315 -6.64 -12.11 10.43
C SER A 315 -5.36 -11.38 10.06
N PHE A 316 -5.34 -10.73 8.89
CA PHE A 316 -4.39 -9.67 8.62
C PHE A 316 -4.87 -8.47 9.41
N LYS A 317 -4.04 -8.02 10.37
CA LYS A 317 -4.29 -6.76 11.08
C LYS A 317 -4.23 -5.54 10.14
N ASN A 318 -3.71 -5.72 8.91
CA ASN A 318 -3.41 -4.68 7.95
C ASN A 318 -4.02 -4.98 6.58
N ASP A 319 -4.95 -4.13 6.12
CA ASP A 319 -5.63 -4.25 4.81
C ASP A 319 -4.66 -4.18 3.61
N VAL A 320 -3.50 -3.53 3.80
CA VAL A 320 -2.41 -3.52 2.81
C VAL A 320 -1.91 -4.93 2.50
N MET A 321 -1.83 -5.82 3.49
CA MET A 321 -1.33 -7.18 3.26
C MET A 321 -2.29 -8.03 2.43
N LEU A 322 -3.60 -7.78 2.51
CA LEU A 322 -4.57 -8.44 1.63
C LEU A 322 -4.32 -8.09 0.17
N LEU A 323 -4.08 -6.80 -0.11
CA LEU A 323 -3.71 -6.31 -1.45
C LEU A 323 -2.40 -6.93 -1.96
N LEU A 324 -1.36 -6.96 -1.12
CA LEU A 324 -0.08 -7.55 -1.51
C LEU A 324 -0.18 -9.05 -1.75
N LYS A 325 -0.98 -9.78 -0.95
CA LYS A 325 -1.22 -11.21 -1.14
C LYS A 325 -1.85 -11.53 -2.49
N SER A 326 -2.79 -10.72 -2.97
CA SER A 326 -3.36 -10.88 -4.32
C SER A 326 -2.29 -10.76 -5.40
N SER A 327 -1.34 -9.83 -5.26
CA SER A 327 -0.20 -9.73 -6.18
C SER A 327 0.79 -10.90 -6.08
N LEU A 328 1.02 -11.41 -4.87
CA LEU A 328 1.90 -12.55 -4.62
C LEU A 328 1.39 -13.80 -5.32
N ASP A 329 0.15 -14.16 -5.03
CA ASP A 329 -0.45 -15.41 -5.49
C ASP A 329 -0.67 -15.41 -7.01
N ASP A 330 -1.02 -14.27 -7.60
CA ASP A 330 -1.39 -14.19 -9.01
C ASP A 330 -0.18 -14.07 -9.95
N PHE A 331 0.94 -13.54 -9.47
CA PHE A 331 2.06 -13.19 -10.37
C PHE A 331 3.45 -13.47 -9.78
N ILE A 332 3.75 -13.00 -8.57
CA ILE A 332 5.12 -13.07 -8.02
C ILE A 332 5.56 -14.52 -7.76
N ILE A 333 4.70 -15.34 -7.16
CA ILE A 333 5.03 -16.74 -6.88
C ILE A 333 5.23 -17.51 -8.20
N PRO A 334 4.29 -17.49 -9.17
CA PRO A 334 4.51 -18.15 -10.45
C PRO A 334 5.76 -17.66 -11.20
N LEU A 335 6.04 -16.35 -11.19
CA LEU A 335 7.24 -15.79 -11.81
C LEU A 335 8.51 -16.32 -11.14
N THR A 336 8.57 -16.34 -9.81
CA THR A 336 9.72 -16.85 -9.04
C THR A 336 10.01 -18.31 -9.36
N VAL A 337 8.97 -19.15 -9.42
CA VAL A 337 9.07 -20.58 -9.77
C VAL A 337 9.67 -20.74 -11.17
N LEU A 338 9.18 -19.98 -12.14
CA LEU A 338 9.62 -20.06 -13.52
C LEU A 338 11.07 -19.60 -13.70
N LEU A 339 11.44 -18.47 -13.09
CA LEU A 339 12.81 -17.95 -13.15
C LEU A 339 13.79 -18.93 -12.53
N ARG A 340 13.43 -19.57 -11.42
CA ARG A 340 14.28 -20.58 -10.77
C ARG A 340 14.56 -21.75 -11.70
N TYR A 341 13.51 -22.30 -12.31
CA TYR A 341 13.65 -23.37 -13.29
C TYR A 341 14.58 -22.99 -14.44
N ARG A 342 14.41 -21.78 -14.99
CA ARG A 342 15.20 -21.30 -16.13
C ARG A 342 16.65 -21.03 -15.76
N TYR A 343 16.91 -20.35 -14.66
CA TYR A 343 18.27 -20.00 -14.23
C TYR A 343 19.08 -21.25 -13.91
N GLN A 344 18.50 -22.19 -13.15
CA GLN A 344 19.15 -23.46 -12.82
C GLN A 344 19.51 -24.24 -14.09
N ARG A 345 18.54 -24.42 -15.00
CA ARG A 345 18.79 -25.11 -16.27
C ARG A 345 19.85 -24.41 -17.12
N THR A 346 19.87 -23.08 -17.14
CA THR A 346 20.87 -22.32 -17.90
C THR A 346 22.26 -22.50 -17.31
N ASN A 347 22.38 -22.42 -15.98
CA ASN A 347 23.65 -22.54 -15.30
C ASN A 347 24.23 -23.95 -15.38
N GLU A 348 23.38 -24.98 -15.24
CA GLU A 348 23.79 -26.39 -15.30
C GLU A 348 24.19 -26.86 -16.70
N ASN A 349 23.65 -26.24 -17.76
CA ASN A 349 23.89 -26.70 -19.13
C ASN A 349 24.78 -25.76 -19.97
N PHE A 350 24.89 -24.47 -19.61
CA PHE A 350 25.54 -23.47 -20.46
C PHE A 350 26.52 -22.56 -19.71
N SER A 351 26.11 -21.93 -18.59
CA SER A 351 26.92 -20.87 -17.96
C SER A 351 27.98 -21.38 -16.97
N PHE A 352 27.67 -22.43 -16.19
CA PHE A 352 28.54 -23.03 -15.16
C PHE A 352 29.16 -22.02 -14.17
N LYS A 353 28.49 -20.90 -13.91
CA LYS A 353 28.97 -19.87 -12.97
C LYS A 353 28.71 -20.31 -11.52
N PRO A 354 29.65 -20.07 -10.59
CA PRO A 354 29.44 -20.35 -9.17
C PRO A 354 28.28 -19.51 -8.64
N VAL A 355 27.45 -20.11 -7.78
CA VAL A 355 26.33 -19.41 -7.15
C VAL A 355 26.85 -18.61 -5.96
N GLU A 356 26.61 -17.29 -5.98
CA GLU A 356 26.94 -16.42 -4.85
C GLU A 356 25.86 -16.54 -3.77
N ASN A 357 26.28 -16.80 -2.53
CA ASN A 357 25.39 -17.01 -1.38
C ASN A 357 25.61 -15.95 -0.28
N ASP A 358 26.64 -15.13 -0.40
CA ASP A 358 26.93 -14.05 0.55
C ASP A 358 26.00 -12.86 0.29
N VAL A 359 25.09 -12.63 1.25
CA VAL A 359 24.13 -11.53 1.21
C VAL A 359 24.81 -10.16 1.09
N ASN A 360 25.98 -9.97 1.70
CA ASN A 360 26.67 -8.69 1.65
C ASN A 360 27.13 -8.36 0.23
N LYS A 361 27.70 -9.35 -0.46
CA LYS A 361 28.09 -9.20 -1.87
C LYS A 361 26.89 -9.03 -2.79
N LEU A 362 25.79 -9.74 -2.53
CA LEU A 362 24.55 -9.55 -3.30
C LEU A 362 23.99 -8.13 -3.13
N ASN A 363 24.13 -7.53 -1.93
CA ASN A 363 23.71 -6.16 -1.66
C ASN A 363 24.55 -5.10 -2.39
N GLU A 364 25.80 -5.40 -2.78
CA GLU A 364 26.64 -4.47 -3.56
C GLU A 364 26.04 -4.13 -4.93
N PHE A 365 25.19 -5.01 -5.46
CA PHE A 365 24.49 -4.81 -6.74
C PHE A 365 23.21 -3.97 -6.60
N PHE A 366 22.88 -3.49 -5.40
CA PHE A 366 21.66 -2.72 -5.18
C PHE A 366 21.84 -1.31 -5.76
N PRO A 367 21.00 -0.89 -6.71
CA PRO A 367 21.02 0.48 -7.16
C PRO A 367 20.45 1.42 -6.08
N SER A 368 20.75 2.71 -6.22
CA SER A 368 20.08 3.75 -5.42
C SER A 368 18.56 3.69 -5.64
N GLY A 369 17.81 3.58 -4.55
CA GLY A 369 16.34 3.64 -4.59
C GLY A 369 15.82 4.95 -5.17
N LYS A 370 14.66 4.90 -5.82
CA LYS A 370 13.95 6.09 -6.31
C LYS A 370 12.62 6.18 -5.58
N SER A 371 12.54 7.09 -4.60
CA SER A 371 11.26 7.54 -4.05
C SER A 371 10.76 8.71 -4.89
N SER A 372 9.49 8.69 -5.25
CA SER A 372 8.85 9.87 -5.83
C SER A 372 8.56 10.85 -4.70
N ASN A 373 8.86 12.14 -4.90
CA ASN A 373 8.42 13.18 -3.98
C ASN A 373 6.91 13.37 -4.19
N LEU A 374 6.12 12.66 -3.39
CA LEU A 374 4.67 12.59 -3.57
C LEU A 374 4.02 13.65 -2.69
N GLU A 375 3.37 14.60 -3.35
CA GLU A 375 2.69 15.73 -2.72
C GLU A 375 1.19 15.44 -2.57
N GLY A 376 0.62 15.94 -1.48
CA GLY A 376 -0.83 15.92 -1.25
C GLY A 376 -1.53 17.00 -2.07
N ILE A 377 -2.85 16.88 -2.21
CA ILE A 377 -3.66 17.98 -2.74
C ILE A 377 -3.70 19.10 -1.70
N THR A 378 -3.49 20.35 -2.10
CA THR A 378 -3.59 21.49 -1.18
C THR A 378 -5.02 21.60 -0.67
N TRP A 379 -5.16 21.83 0.63
CA TRP A 379 -6.44 22.15 1.25
C TRP A 379 -6.45 23.59 1.72
N ALA A 380 -7.58 24.25 1.52
CA ALA A 380 -7.83 25.58 2.03
C ALA A 380 -9.15 25.60 2.81
N PHE A 381 -9.20 26.44 3.84
CA PHE A 381 -10.44 26.73 4.56
C PHE A 381 -10.96 28.09 4.08
N GLN A 382 -12.04 28.08 3.30
CA GLN A 382 -12.63 29.27 2.68
C GLN A 382 -14.15 29.19 2.81
N ASP A 383 -14.81 30.34 3.03
CA ASP A 383 -16.27 30.44 3.15
C ASP A 383 -16.91 29.46 4.17
N GLY A 384 -16.19 29.13 5.23
CA GLY A 384 -16.65 28.20 6.27
C GLY A 384 -16.51 26.71 5.90
N HIS A 385 -15.88 26.40 4.77
CA HIS A 385 -15.69 25.03 4.28
C HIS A 385 -14.22 24.71 4.05
N LEU A 386 -13.79 23.55 4.54
CA LEU A 386 -12.50 22.94 4.24
C LEU A 386 -12.63 22.20 2.92
N MET A 387 -11.97 22.71 1.89
CA MET A 387 -12.07 22.20 0.53
C MET A 387 -10.68 21.90 -0.04
N PRO A 388 -10.53 20.84 -0.85
CA PRO A 388 -9.34 20.69 -1.67
C PRO A 388 -9.32 21.83 -2.70
N GLU A 389 -8.19 22.52 -2.83
CA GLU A 389 -8.00 23.46 -3.92
C GLU A 389 -7.97 22.63 -5.22
N ASP A 390 -8.88 22.93 -6.15
CA ASP A 390 -8.82 22.32 -7.47
C ASP A 390 -7.50 22.74 -8.11
N SER A 391 -6.54 21.81 -8.15
CA SER A 391 -5.40 21.94 -9.04
C SER A 391 -5.96 21.96 -10.46
N ASN A 392 -6.17 23.15 -11.03
CA ASN A 392 -6.53 23.37 -12.43
C ASN A 392 -5.43 22.92 -13.41
N ASP A 393 -4.48 22.09 -12.98
CA ASP A 393 -3.40 21.49 -13.76
C ASP A 393 -3.67 20.02 -14.15
N ALA A 394 -4.94 19.61 -14.22
CA ALA A 394 -5.29 18.36 -14.89
C ALA A 394 -5.16 18.41 -16.43
N THR A 395 -4.69 19.51 -17.04
CA THR A 395 -4.64 19.65 -18.51
C THR A 395 -3.28 19.96 -19.14
N HIS A 396 -2.20 20.26 -18.39
CA HIS A 396 -0.90 20.53 -19.02
C HIS A 396 0.30 20.01 -18.23
N ASN A 397 0.36 18.70 -18.01
CA ASN A 397 1.58 17.88 -18.12
C ASN A 397 1.24 16.44 -17.71
N CYS A 398 0.71 15.66 -18.66
CA CYS A 398 0.83 14.20 -18.61
C CYS A 398 2.30 13.79 -18.85
N GLY A 399 3.20 14.20 -17.95
CA GLY A 399 4.40 13.43 -17.68
C GLY A 399 3.96 12.21 -16.88
N ASN A 400 3.78 11.08 -17.58
CA ASN A 400 3.37 9.78 -17.05
C ASN A 400 3.99 9.48 -15.67
N TYR A 401 3.22 9.73 -14.61
CA TYR A 401 3.42 9.15 -13.29
C TYR A 401 2.18 8.36 -12.83
N PHE A 402 1.27 8.03 -13.77
CA PHE A 402 0.23 7.00 -13.66
C PHE A 402 0.10 6.23 -14.98
#